data_AF-A0A8S3KCZ8-F1
#
_entry.id   AF-A0A8S3KCZ8-F1
#
_cell.length_a   1.000
_cell.length_b   1.000
_cell.length_c   1.000
_cell.angle_alpha   90.00
_cell.angle_beta   90.00
_cell.angle_gamma   90.00
#
_symmetry.space_group_name_H-M   'P 1'
#
loop_
_entity.id
_entity.type
_entity.pdbx_description
1 polymer ?
#
loop_
_entity_poly.entity_id
_entity_poly.type
_entity_poly.pdbx_seq_one_letter_code
_entity_poly.pdbx_strand_id
1 'polypeptide(L)'
;MLPQEEALNILIEFLNIHGYTKVKGIPLETIRLLASIVLKENVFVYGKTIYQQVLGGAMGSSFTLTLANIFMWKWQKELVRRQDMTGEYYGRYIDDVFMTWNKSENELKKVLDNANTWHP
;
A
#
# COMPACT_ATOMS: atom_id res chain seq x y z
N MET A 1 3.91 7.45 -5.97
CA MET A 1 3.60 6.26 -6.79
C MET A 1 4.16 5.03 -6.10
N LEU A 2 3.52 3.86 -6.27
CA LEU A 2 3.89 2.61 -5.58
C LEU A 2 5.28 2.11 -6.03
N PRO A 3 6.29 2.06 -5.13
CA PRO A 3 7.61 1.51 -5.45
C PRO A 3 7.53 -0.01 -5.61
N GLN A 4 7.90 -0.54 -6.78
CA GLN A 4 7.56 -1.92 -7.17
C GLN A 4 8.22 -2.98 -6.27
N GLU A 5 9.53 -2.92 -6.06
CA GLU A 5 10.25 -3.91 -5.21
C GLU A 5 9.80 -3.85 -3.76
N GLU A 6 9.65 -2.65 -3.23
CA GLU A 6 9.24 -2.44 -1.85
C GLU A 6 7.83 -2.95 -1.62
N ALA A 7 6.90 -2.69 -2.55
CA ALA A 7 5.54 -3.21 -2.49
C ALA A 7 5.51 -4.75 -2.49
N LEU A 8 6.37 -5.40 -3.29
CA LEU A 8 6.51 -6.86 -3.28
C LEU A 8 7.03 -7.37 -1.92
N ASN A 9 7.96 -6.65 -1.31
CA ASN A 9 8.48 -7.01 0.02
C ASN A 9 7.41 -6.83 1.11
N ILE A 10 6.65 -5.72 1.07
CA ILE A 10 5.57 -5.44 2.00
C ILE A 10 4.41 -6.43 1.84
N LEU A 11 4.14 -6.93 0.63
CA LEU A 11 3.20 -8.04 0.43
C LEU A 11 3.61 -9.29 1.22
N ILE A 12 4.88 -9.65 1.19
CA ILE A 12 5.38 -10.83 1.90
C ILE A 12 5.42 -10.58 3.41
N GLU A 13 5.81 -9.39 3.85
CA GLU A 13 5.69 -8.96 5.24
C GLU A 13 4.25 -9.06 5.74
N PHE A 14 3.29 -8.54 4.98
CA PHE A 14 1.87 -8.58 5.29
C PHE A 14 1.36 -10.01 5.45
N LEU A 15 1.72 -10.91 4.52
CA LEU A 15 1.31 -12.31 4.58
C LEU A 15 1.90 -13.01 5.82
N ASN A 16 3.19 -12.81 6.10
CA ASN A 16 3.85 -13.38 7.28
C ASN A 16 3.23 -12.88 8.58
N ILE A 17 2.95 -11.58 8.71
CA ILE A 17 2.34 -10.98 9.91
C ILE A 17 0.95 -11.57 10.18
N HIS A 18 0.21 -11.94 9.14
CA HIS A 18 -1.10 -12.59 9.28
C HIS A 18 -1.02 -14.13 9.35
N GLY A 19 0.17 -14.68 9.60
CA GLY A 19 0.38 -16.11 9.86
C GLY A 19 0.37 -16.99 8.61
N TYR A 20 0.44 -16.42 7.40
CA TYR A 20 0.52 -17.21 6.18
C TYR A 20 1.93 -17.73 5.96
N THR A 21 2.07 -19.02 5.71
CA THR A 21 3.28 -19.65 5.14
C THR A 21 3.08 -20.08 3.68
N LYS A 22 1.82 -20.13 3.25
CA LYS A 22 1.37 -20.45 1.89
C LYS A 22 -0.02 -19.86 1.65
N VAL A 23 -0.32 -19.47 0.42
CA VAL A 23 -1.64 -18.98 0.00
C VAL A 23 -2.27 -20.01 -0.91
N LYS A 24 -3.39 -20.63 -0.49
CA LYS A 24 -4.05 -21.72 -1.25
C LYS A 24 -3.09 -22.85 -1.67
N GLY A 25 -2.13 -23.19 -0.81
CA GLY A 25 -1.11 -24.21 -1.10
C GLY A 25 0.14 -23.69 -1.82
N ILE A 26 0.13 -22.45 -2.32
CA ILE A 26 1.24 -21.85 -3.05
C ILE A 26 2.24 -21.22 -2.06
N PRO A 27 3.54 -21.55 -2.10
CA PRO A 27 4.56 -20.96 -1.24
C PRO A 27 4.66 -19.43 -1.43
N LEU A 28 5.03 -18.71 -0.36
CA LEU A 28 5.14 -17.24 -0.42
C LEU A 28 6.15 -16.75 -1.46
N GLU A 29 7.27 -17.46 -1.66
CA GLU A 29 8.24 -17.13 -2.71
C GLU A 29 7.61 -17.20 -4.10
N THR A 30 6.75 -18.18 -4.35
CA THR A 30 6.00 -18.29 -5.60
C THR A 30 4.96 -17.17 -5.72
N ILE A 31 4.29 -16.79 -4.63
CA ILE A 31 3.38 -15.63 -4.62
C ILE A 31 4.15 -14.35 -4.96
N ARG A 32 5.33 -14.14 -4.36
CA ARG A 32 6.20 -12.99 -4.66
C ARG A 32 6.59 -12.96 -6.13
N LEU A 33 6.96 -14.11 -6.70
CA LEU A 33 7.32 -14.24 -8.10
C LEU A 33 6.14 -13.89 -9.03
N LEU A 34 4.96 -14.45 -8.78
CA LEU A 34 3.76 -14.16 -9.58
C LEU A 34 3.37 -12.68 -9.48
N ALA A 35 3.45 -12.10 -8.28
CA ALA A 35 3.22 -10.68 -8.06
C ALA A 35 4.23 -9.81 -8.83
N SER A 36 5.50 -10.20 -8.84
CA SER A 36 6.57 -9.53 -9.60
C SER A 36 6.27 -9.51 -11.09
N ILE A 37 5.80 -10.62 -11.66
CA ILE A 37 5.46 -10.69 -13.09
C ILE A 37 4.33 -9.70 -13.42
N VAL A 38 3.26 -9.68 -12.63
CA VAL A 38 2.12 -8.76 -12.85
C VAL A 38 2.56 -7.29 -12.78
N LEU A 39 3.50 -6.97 -11.89
CA LEU A 39 3.90 -5.58 -11.65
C LEU A 39 4.97 -5.08 -12.62
N LYS A 40 5.96 -5.93 -12.95
CA LYS A 40 7.15 -5.53 -13.73
C LYS A 40 7.03 -5.83 -15.21
N GLU A 41 6.30 -6.88 -15.59
CA GLU A 41 6.08 -7.22 -17.00
C GLU A 41 4.85 -6.48 -17.57
N ASN A 42 4.45 -5.39 -16.92
CA ASN A 42 3.34 -4.56 -17.40
C ASN A 42 3.79 -3.69 -18.58
N VAL A 43 3.37 -4.09 -19.77
CA VAL A 43 3.59 -3.36 -21.02
C VAL A 43 2.28 -2.81 -21.58
N PHE A 44 2.33 -1.61 -22.13
CA PHE A 44 1.18 -0.94 -22.75
C PHE A 44 1.57 -0.25 -24.04
N VAL A 45 0.57 -0.04 -24.90
CA VAL A 45 0.74 0.66 -26.17
C VAL A 45 0.16 2.06 -26.06
N TYR A 46 0.94 3.05 -26.50
CA TYR A 46 0.45 4.40 -26.71
C TYR A 46 0.85 4.88 -28.10
N GLY A 47 -0.14 5.20 -28.93
CA GLY A 47 0.06 5.43 -30.36
C GLY A 47 0.56 4.17 -31.07
N LYS A 48 1.79 4.22 -31.61
CA LYS A 48 2.46 3.09 -32.28
C LYS A 48 3.69 2.59 -31.51
N THR A 49 3.82 2.97 -30.24
CA THR A 49 4.99 2.68 -29.41
C THR A 49 4.59 1.81 -28.22
N ILE A 50 5.42 0.83 -27.92
CA ILE A 50 5.30 -0.06 -26.77
C ILE A 50 6.13 0.52 -25.63
N TYR A 51 5.53 0.60 -24.45
CA TYR A 51 6.16 1.08 -23.22
C TYR A 51 6.06 0.03 -22.13
N GLN A 52 7.05 0.00 -21.24
CA GLN A 52 7.01 -0.77 -20.01
C GLN A 52 6.81 0.19 -18.83
N GLN A 53 5.89 -0.14 -17.93
CA GLN A 53 5.69 0.63 -16.70
C GLN A 53 6.73 0.20 -15.65
N VAL A 54 7.67 1.10 -15.36
CA VAL A 54 8.78 0.84 -14.40
C VAL A 54 8.51 1.36 -12.98
N LEU A 55 7.41 2.09 -12.78
CA LEU A 55 7.01 2.65 -11.48
C LEU A 55 5.49 2.59 -11.33
N GLY A 56 5.02 2.21 -10.14
CA GLY A 56 3.60 1.94 -9.91
C GLY A 56 3.17 0.59 -10.49
N GLY A 57 1.89 0.45 -10.76
CA GLY A 57 1.34 -0.67 -11.54
C GLY A 57 0.19 -0.20 -12.42
N ALA A 58 -0.31 -1.08 -13.28
CA ALA A 58 -1.40 -0.76 -14.20
C ALA A 58 -2.64 -0.27 -13.44
N MET A 59 -3.14 0.91 -13.79
CA MET A 59 -4.47 1.35 -13.34
C MET A 59 -5.53 0.42 -13.94
N GLY A 60 -6.49 -0.03 -13.13
CA GLY A 60 -7.48 -1.04 -13.52
C GLY A 60 -7.08 -2.49 -13.24
N SER A 61 -5.82 -2.76 -12.88
CA SER A 61 -5.42 -4.07 -12.37
C SER A 61 -5.94 -4.26 -10.94
N SER A 62 -6.79 -5.28 -10.74
CA SER A 62 -7.30 -5.66 -9.42
C SER A 62 -6.18 -6.05 -8.45
N PHE A 63 -5.09 -6.63 -8.96
CA PHE A 63 -3.91 -6.95 -8.16
C PHE A 63 -3.16 -5.69 -7.74
N THR A 64 -2.93 -4.74 -8.64
CA THR A 64 -2.27 -3.46 -8.31
C THR A 64 -3.04 -2.72 -7.23
N LEU A 65 -4.37 -2.69 -7.30
CA LEU A 65 -5.23 -2.07 -6.27
C LEU A 65 -5.07 -2.77 -4.91
N THR A 66 -5.06 -4.10 -4.90
CA THR A 66 -4.83 -4.89 -3.68
C THR A 66 -3.47 -4.60 -3.08
N LEU A 67 -2.43 -4.54 -3.91
CA LEU A 67 -1.06 -4.27 -3.48
C LEU A 67 -0.90 -2.84 -2.93
N ALA A 68 -1.54 -1.85 -3.55
CA ALA A 68 -1.58 -0.48 -3.04
C ALA A 68 -2.25 -0.40 -1.67
N ASN A 69 -3.33 -1.15 -1.44
CA ASN A 69 -3.99 -1.21 -0.13
C ASN A 69 -3.08 -1.85 0.94
N ILE A 70 -2.31 -2.88 0.59
CA ILE A 70 -1.34 -3.52 1.48
C ILE A 70 -0.17 -2.57 1.80
N PHE A 71 0.30 -1.81 0.81
CA PHE A 71 1.32 -0.79 1.02
C PHE A 71 0.84 0.30 1.98
N MET A 72 -0.37 0.82 1.75
CA MET A 72 -0.99 1.83 2.62
C MET A 72 -1.30 1.28 4.01
N TRP A 73 -1.62 -0.01 4.14
CA TRP A 73 -1.74 -0.66 5.45
C TRP A 73 -0.45 -0.52 6.28
N LYS A 74 0.73 -0.65 5.67
CA LYS A 74 2.00 -0.48 6.38
C LYS A 74 2.24 0.98 6.75
N TRP A 75 2.03 1.89 5.79
CA TRP A 75 2.20 3.34 6.00
C TRP A 75 1.30 3.89 7.12
N GLN A 76 0.02 3.49 7.15
CA GLN A 76 -0.99 4.11 8.02
C GLN A 76 -0.97 3.60 9.48
N LYS A 77 -0.13 2.61 9.82
CA LYS A 77 -0.16 1.90 11.13
C LYS A 77 -0.20 2.85 12.33
N GLU A 78 0.67 3.86 12.35
CA GLU A 78 0.78 4.77 13.49
C GLU A 78 -0.39 5.76 13.57
N LEU A 79 -0.96 6.18 12.43
CA LEU A 79 -2.17 7.00 12.42
C LEU A 79 -3.34 6.20 12.98
N VAL A 80 -3.60 5.01 12.46
CA VAL A 80 -4.68 4.14 12.94
C VAL A 80 -4.55 3.86 14.43
N ARG A 81 -3.35 3.47 14.89
CA ARG A 81 -3.08 3.20 16.31
C ARG A 81 -3.38 4.41 17.20
N ARG A 82 -3.06 5.62 16.75
CA ARG A 82 -3.37 6.85 17.50
C ARG A 82 -4.86 7.07 17.64
N GLN A 83 -5.59 6.95 16.53
CA GLN A 83 -7.04 7.15 16.49
C GLN A 83 -7.78 6.13 17.36
N ASP A 84 -7.34 4.87 17.34
CA ASP A 84 -7.87 3.81 18.22
C ASP A 84 -7.69 4.14 19.71
N MET A 85 -6.54 4.72 20.10
CA MET A 85 -6.28 5.10 21.50
C MET A 85 -7.07 6.33 21.96
N THR A 86 -7.42 7.23 21.05
CA THR A 86 -8.10 8.50 21.35
C THR A 86 -9.61 8.44 21.16
N GLY A 87 -10.14 7.31 20.65
CA GLY A 87 -11.56 7.16 20.30
C GLY A 87 -11.96 8.00 19.08
N GLU A 88 -10.99 8.39 18.25
CA GLU A 88 -11.22 9.09 17.00
C GLU A 88 -11.45 8.07 15.86
N TYR A 89 -12.04 8.52 14.75
CA TYR A 89 -12.32 7.69 13.59
C TYR A 89 -11.18 7.80 12.58
N TYR A 90 -10.80 6.68 11.98
CA TYR A 90 -9.95 6.64 10.79
C TYR A 90 -10.58 5.75 9.72
N GLY A 91 -10.78 6.31 8.53
CA GLY A 91 -11.24 5.59 7.35
C GLY A 91 -10.37 5.93 6.15
N ARG A 92 -10.11 4.93 5.31
CA ARG A 92 -9.42 5.13 4.03
C ARG A 92 -10.19 4.41 2.93
N TYR A 93 -10.41 5.11 1.81
CA TYR A 93 -10.91 4.55 0.57
C TYR A 93 -9.91 4.82 -0.54
N ILE A 94 -9.14 3.80 -0.91
CA ILE A 94 -8.08 3.89 -1.93
C ILE A 94 -7.07 5.01 -1.57
N ASP A 95 -7.14 6.16 -2.21
CA ASP A 95 -6.28 7.33 -2.03
C ASP A 95 -6.86 8.40 -1.10
N ASP A 96 -8.14 8.29 -0.73
CA ASP A 96 -8.80 9.21 0.19
C ASP A 96 -8.71 8.73 1.63
N VAL A 97 -8.31 9.63 2.54
CA VAL A 97 -8.33 9.43 3.99
C VAL A 97 -9.31 10.38 4.64
N PHE A 98 -10.14 9.85 5.53
CA PHE A 98 -11.02 10.61 6.41
C PHE A 98 -10.68 10.27 7.86
N MET A 99 -10.45 11.28 8.69
CA MET A 99 -10.23 11.09 10.13
C MET A 99 -10.91 12.19 10.94
N THR A 100 -11.29 11.86 12.17
CA THR A 100 -11.76 12.87 13.14
C THR A 100 -10.62 13.31 14.05
N TRP A 101 -10.74 14.49 14.65
CA TRP A 101 -9.72 15.02 15.54
C TRP A 101 -10.36 15.73 16.73
N ASN A 102 -9.93 15.39 17.95
CA ASN A 102 -10.49 15.88 19.20
C ASN A 102 -9.57 16.84 19.97
N LYS A 103 -8.39 17.16 19.43
CA LYS A 103 -7.44 18.11 20.01
C LYS A 103 -7.33 19.41 19.21
N SER A 104 -6.33 20.22 19.50
CA SER A 104 -6.12 21.48 18.79
C SER A 104 -5.73 21.27 17.32
N GLU A 105 -6.13 22.21 16.46
CA GLU A 105 -5.73 22.23 15.04
C GLU A 105 -4.20 22.28 14.88
N ASN A 106 -3.50 22.96 15.79
CA ASN A 106 -2.04 23.02 15.78
C ASN A 106 -1.39 21.64 16.02
N GLU A 107 -1.97 20.81 16.88
CA GLU A 107 -1.50 19.43 17.05
C GLU A 107 -1.83 18.57 15.84
N LEU A 108 -3.02 18.74 15.24
CA LEU A 108 -3.37 18.04 14.01
C LEU A 108 -2.34 18.33 12.90
N LYS A 109 -2.01 19.61 12.68
CA LYS A 109 -0.99 20.02 11.70
C LYS A 109 0.34 19.32 11.95
N LYS A 110 0.82 19.30 13.19
CA LYS A 110 2.07 18.58 13.54
C LYS A 110 2.01 17.09 13.23
N VAL A 111 0.87 16.44 13.49
CA VAL A 111 0.69 15.01 13.19
C VAL A 111 0.69 14.76 11.68
N LEU A 112 -0.02 15.58 10.91
CA LEU A 112 -0.08 15.47 9.45
C LEU A 112 1.27 15.79 8.79
N ASP A 113 1.93 16.85 9.23
CA ASP A 113 3.27 17.23 8.76
C ASP A 113 4.28 16.11 9.02
N ASN A 114 4.21 15.48 10.19
CA ASN A 114 5.03 14.31 10.49
C ASN A 114 4.68 13.12 9.59
N ALA A 115 3.40 12.82 9.39
CA ALA A 115 2.95 11.74 8.52
C ALA A 115 3.41 11.92 7.05
N ASN A 116 3.49 13.16 6.57
CA ASN A 116 4.00 13.49 5.23
C ASN A 116 5.48 13.17 5.04
N THR A 117 6.24 12.93 6.12
CA THR A 117 7.64 12.50 6.05
C THR A 117 7.80 10.97 6.04
N TRP A 118 6.73 10.22 6.28
CA TRP A 118 6.80 8.77 6.41
C TRP A 118 6.93 8.08 5.05
N HIS A 119 7.79 7.07 5.02
CA HIS A 119 7.92 6.09 3.95
C HIS A 119 7.92 4.70 4.60
N PRO A 120 7.17 3.72 4.07
CA PRO A 120 7.11 2.37 4.65
C PRO A 120 8.43 1.57 4.66
#